data_AF-A0A821ZUK0-F1
#
_entry.id   AF-A0A821ZUK0-F1
#
_cell.length_a   1.000
_cell.length_b   1.000
_cell.length_c   1.000
_cell.angle_alpha   90.00
_cell.angle_beta   90.00
_cell.angle_gamma   90.00
#
_symmetry.space_group_name_H-M   'P 1'
#
loop_
_entity.id
_entity.type
_entity.pdbx_description
1 polymer ?
#
loop_
_entity_poly.entity_id
_entity_poly.type
_entity_poly.pdbx_seq_one_letter_code
_entity_poly.pdbx_strand_id
1 'polypeptide(L)'
;IAYSIKKSRIMAALNSSETVRVIVRCRPMNQREIDLKSQTIITMSTQLNHVMLEHIEQNNEPPKQFTFDAVYPVDSITENIYADSVFPLVESVNESN
;
A
#
# COMPACT_ATOMS: atom_id res chain seq x y z
N ILE A 1 -18.37 10.00 -16.56
CA ILE A 1 -18.46 8.53 -16.81
C ILE A 1 -17.36 7.77 -16.06
N ALA A 2 -16.07 8.02 -16.32
CA ALA A 2 -14.95 7.34 -15.63
C ALA A 2 -14.97 7.47 -14.10
N TYR A 3 -15.24 8.68 -13.57
CA TYR A 3 -15.38 8.92 -12.13
C TYR A 3 -16.50 8.07 -11.49
N SER A 4 -17.66 8.02 -12.15
CA SER A 4 -18.81 7.25 -11.67
C SER A 4 -18.54 5.75 -11.66
N ILE A 5 -17.84 5.24 -12.68
CA ILE A 5 -17.44 3.83 -12.77
C ILE A 5 -16.40 3.48 -11.68
N LYS A 6 -15.44 4.38 -11.41
CA LYS A 6 -14.48 4.23 -10.29
C LYS A 6 -15.21 4.24 -8.95
N LYS A 7 -16.12 5.18 -8.71
CA LYS A 7 -16.93 5.28 -7.48
C LYS A 7 -17.75 4.01 -7.24
N SER A 8 -18.44 3.48 -8.25
CA SER A 8 -19.24 2.25 -8.10
C SER A 8 -18.41 1.01 -7.73
N ARG A 9 -17.22 0.83 -8.31
CA ARG A 9 -16.33 -0.30 -7.98
C ARG A 9 -15.73 -0.18 -6.57
N ILE A 10 -15.40 1.04 -6.16
CA ILE A 10 -14.87 1.34 -4.83
C ILE A 10 -15.93 1.09 -3.76
N MET A 11 -17.17 1.57 -3.97
CA MET A 11 -18.28 1.33 -3.05
C MET A 11 -18.64 -0.14 -2.92
N ALA A 12 -18.59 -0.91 -4.01
CA ALA A 12 -18.80 -2.36 -3.96
C ALA A 12 -17.73 -3.09 -3.12
N ALA A 13 -16.48 -2.64 -3.14
CA ALA A 13 -15.38 -3.21 -2.35
C ALA A 13 -15.42 -2.78 -0.86
N LEU A 14 -15.93 -1.59 -0.56
CA LEU A 14 -16.20 -1.16 0.82
C LEU A 14 -17.37 -1.90 1.45
N ASN A 15 -18.46 -2.07 0.69
CA ASN A 15 -19.68 -2.72 1.16
C ASN A 15 -19.51 -4.23 1.40
N SER A 16 -18.37 -4.82 1.01
CA SER A 16 -18.12 -6.24 1.23
C SER A 16 -17.52 -6.59 2.59
N SER A 17 -17.09 -5.63 3.44
CA SER A 17 -16.64 -5.97 4.80
C SER A 17 -16.44 -4.75 5.71
N GLU A 18 -17.14 -4.71 6.85
CA GLU A 18 -16.90 -3.80 7.99
C GLU A 18 -15.61 -4.15 8.76
N THR A 19 -14.54 -4.55 8.07
CA THR A 19 -13.29 -5.02 8.70
C THR A 19 -12.18 -4.00 8.59
N VAL A 20 -11.31 -3.99 9.61
CA VAL A 20 -10.08 -3.20 9.61
C VAL A 20 -9.25 -3.53 8.36
N ARG A 21 -8.90 -2.50 7.59
CA ARG A 21 -7.99 -2.62 6.46
C ARG A 21 -6.58 -2.21 6.87
N VAL A 22 -5.60 -2.99 6.46
CA VAL A 22 -4.17 -2.76 6.71
C VAL A 22 -3.48 -2.51 5.38
N ILE A 23 -2.85 -1.34 5.26
CA ILE A 23 -2.09 -0.95 4.08
C ILE A 23 -0.63 -0.66 4.46
N VAL A 24 0.29 -0.86 3.52
CA VAL A 24 1.71 -0.56 3.71
C VAL A 24 2.22 0.38 2.63
N ARG A 25 2.94 1.43 3.03
CA ARG A 25 3.65 2.34 2.11
C ARG A 25 5.14 2.32 2.39
N CYS A 26 5.94 2.09 1.36
CA CYS A 26 7.37 2.32 1.42
C CYS A 26 7.67 3.77 1.05
N ARG A 27 8.43 4.47 1.91
CA ARG A 27 8.94 5.81 1.58
C ARG A 27 10.25 5.71 0.81
N PRO A 28 10.59 6.71 -0.02
CA PRO A 28 11.94 6.84 -0.54
C PRO A 28 12.97 6.92 0.60
N MET A 29 14.18 6.44 0.30
CA MET A 29 15.35 6.64 1.16
C MET A 29 15.62 8.14 1.31
N ASN A 30 15.92 8.58 2.52
CA ASN A 30 16.27 9.96 2.80
C ASN A 30 17.75 10.20 2.50
N GLN A 31 18.17 11.46 2.52
CA GLN A 31 19.55 11.83 2.18
C GLN A 31 20.58 11.13 3.07
N ARG A 32 20.33 11.03 4.38
CA ARG A 32 21.24 10.39 5.33
C ARG A 32 21.43 8.90 5.02
N GLU A 33 20.36 8.19 4.66
CA GLU A 33 20.42 6.78 4.30
C GLU A 33 21.20 6.56 3.01
N ILE A 34 21.03 7.46 2.04
CA ILE A 34 21.80 7.48 0.79
C ILE A 34 23.28 7.74 1.07
N ASP A 35 23.59 8.74 1.90
CA ASP A 35 24.98 9.11 2.26
C ASP A 35 25.69 7.96 3.00
N LEU A 36 24.95 7.22 3.83
CA LEU A 36 25.42 6.02 4.53
C LEU A 36 25.44 4.76 3.64
N LYS A 37 25.05 4.86 2.37
CA LYS A 37 24.93 3.74 1.42
C LYS A 37 24.08 2.58 1.98
N SER A 38 23.01 2.92 2.70
CA SER A 38 22.08 1.95 3.24
C SER A 38 21.39 1.21 2.09
N GLN A 39 21.27 -0.11 2.21
CA GLN A 39 20.65 -0.95 1.19
C GLN A 39 19.13 -0.98 1.37
N THR A 40 18.40 -0.95 0.26
CA THR A 40 16.96 -1.21 0.27
C THR A 40 16.75 -2.71 0.30
N ILE A 41 16.09 -3.20 1.35
CA ILE A 41 15.81 -4.63 1.56
C ILE A 41 14.33 -5.00 1.34
N ILE A 42 13.55 -4.04 0.84
CA ILE A 42 12.11 -4.18 0.71
C ILE A 42 11.79 -4.35 -0.78
N THR A 43 11.16 -5.46 -1.12
CA THR A 43 10.59 -5.72 -2.44
C THR A 43 9.06 -5.80 -2.31
N MET A 44 8.31 -5.11 -3.18
CA MET A 44 6.85 -5.03 -3.07
C MET A 44 6.18 -5.43 -4.38
N SER A 45 5.11 -6.23 -4.29
CA SER A 45 4.26 -6.60 -5.43
C SER A 45 2.85 -6.06 -5.22
N THR A 46 2.48 -5.02 -5.96
CA THR A 46 1.14 -4.41 -5.93
C THR A 46 0.07 -5.33 -6.53
N GLN A 47 0.45 -6.26 -7.40
CA GLN A 47 -0.47 -7.25 -7.98
C GLN A 47 -0.88 -8.32 -6.96
N LEU A 48 0.05 -8.71 -6.08
CA LEU A 48 -0.18 -9.73 -5.06
C LEU A 48 -0.49 -9.13 -3.67
N ASN A 49 -0.35 -7.81 -3.51
CA ASN A 49 -0.34 -7.11 -2.23
C ASN A 49 0.69 -7.67 -1.24
N HIS A 50 1.88 -8.03 -1.74
CA HIS A 50 2.94 -8.61 -0.93
C HIS A 50 4.06 -7.62 -0.65
N VAL A 51 4.66 -7.75 0.54
CA VAL A 51 5.92 -7.12 0.93
C VAL A 51 6.89 -8.22 1.31
N MET A 52 8.07 -8.22 0.69
CA MET A 52 9.16 -9.13 0.98
C MET A 52 10.31 -8.35 1.62
N LEU A 53 10.82 -8.86 2.74
CA LEU A 53 12.00 -8.34 3.43
C LEU A 53 13.17 -9.29 3.22
N GLU A 54 14.22 -8.80 2.58
CA GLU A 54 15.46 -9.53 2.33
C GLU A 54 16.43 -9.39 3.50
N HIS A 55 17.10 -10.47 3.89
CA HIS A 55 18.09 -10.44 4.95
C HIS A 55 19.50 -10.37 4.36
N ILE A 56 20.18 -9.24 4.54
CA ILE A 56 21.47 -8.96 3.89
C ILE A 56 22.58 -9.92 4.38
N GLU A 57 22.57 -10.31 5.65
CA GLU A 57 23.61 -11.15 6.26
C GLU A 57 23.38 -12.67 6.12
N GLN A 58 22.21 -13.09 5.62
CA GLN A 58 21.73 -14.48 5.65
C GLN A 58 21.16 -14.84 4.28
N ASN A 59 22.01 -14.76 3.24
CA ASN A 59 21.64 -15.02 1.84
C ASN A 59 21.01 -16.39 1.55
N ASN A 60 21.06 -17.34 2.50
CA ASN A 60 20.44 -18.65 2.37
C ASN A 60 19.04 -18.75 3.01
N GLU A 61 18.59 -17.73 3.75
CA GLU A 61 17.22 -17.72 4.30
C GLU A 61 16.26 -17.11 3.26
N PRO A 62 15.09 -17.72 3.01
CA PRO A 62 14.09 -17.12 2.14
C PRO A 62 13.61 -15.77 2.70
N PRO A 63 13.28 -14.79 1.85
CA PRO A 63 12.77 -13.50 2.29
C PRO A 63 11.50 -13.63 3.13
N LYS A 64 11.34 -12.79 4.15
CA LYS A 64 10.11 -12.75 4.95
C LYS A 64 9.01 -12.07 4.15
N GLN A 65 7.95 -12.80 3.84
CA GLN A 65 6.81 -12.30 3.07
C GLN A 65 5.62 -11.99 3.96
N PHE A 66 4.98 -10.85 3.70
CA PHE A 66 3.74 -10.42 4.32
C PHE A 66 2.72 -10.03 3.23
N THR A 67 1.44 -10.21 3.53
CA THR A 67 0.32 -9.87 2.64
C THR A 67 -0.58 -8.85 3.33
N PHE A 68 -1.07 -7.87 2.58
CA PHE A 68 -1.88 -6.75 3.08
C PHE A 68 -3.09 -6.49 2.17
N ASP A 69 -3.98 -5.58 2.56
CA ASP A 69 -5.11 -5.18 1.72
C ASP A 69 -4.68 -4.31 0.53
N ALA A 70 -3.58 -3.56 0.69
CA ALA A 70 -2.92 -2.83 -0.37
C ALA A 70 -1.47 -2.53 0.03
N VAL A 71 -0.59 -2.48 -0.97
CA VAL A 71 0.82 -2.11 -0.80
C VAL A 71 1.21 -1.01 -1.79
N TYR A 72 2.01 -0.05 -1.33
CA TYR A 72 2.38 1.15 -2.08
C TYR A 72 3.91 1.29 -2.13
N PRO A 73 4.55 1.01 -3.28
CA PRO A 73 5.99 1.16 -3.46
C PRO A 73 6.43 2.62 -3.39
N VAL A 74 7.76 2.82 -3.44
CA VAL A 74 8.44 4.12 -3.25
C VAL A 74 7.94 5.23 -4.19
N ASP A 75 7.53 4.86 -5.40
CA ASP A 75 7.02 5.75 -6.45
C ASP A 75 5.53 6.14 -6.27
N SER A 76 4.85 5.58 -5.26
CA SER A 76 3.45 5.88 -5.01
C SER A 76 3.25 7.30 -4.48
N ILE A 77 2.46 8.07 -5.23
CA ILE A 77 2.08 9.44 -4.88
C ILE A 77 0.88 9.48 -3.92
N THR A 78 0.85 10.49 -3.05
CA THR A 78 -0.18 10.66 -2.01
C THR A 78 -1.59 10.69 -2.59
N GLU A 79 -1.77 11.32 -3.75
CA GLU A 79 -3.09 11.41 -4.42
C GLU A 79 -3.66 10.03 -4.74
N ASN A 80 -2.83 9.14 -5.30
CA ASN A 80 -3.28 7.78 -5.64
C ASN A 80 -3.60 6.96 -4.39
N ILE A 81 -2.75 7.04 -3.36
CA ILE A 81 -2.99 6.36 -2.08
C ILE A 81 -4.30 6.85 -1.45
N TYR A 82 -4.54 8.16 -1.48
CA TYR A 82 -5.77 8.75 -0.97
C TYR A 82 -6.98 8.25 -1.75
N ALA A 83 -6.97 8.37 -3.08
CA ALA A 83 -8.08 7.98 -3.93
C ALA A 83 -8.46 6.49 -3.78
N ASP A 84 -7.46 5.62 -3.63
CA ASP A 84 -7.66 4.18 -3.63
C ASP A 84 -8.00 3.62 -2.22
N SER A 85 -7.38 4.14 -1.16
CA SER A 85 -7.51 3.58 0.20
C SER A 85 -8.23 4.47 1.22
N VAL A 86 -8.19 5.81 1.07
CA VAL A 86 -8.65 6.74 2.11
C VAL A 86 -9.98 7.40 1.75
N PHE A 87 -10.10 7.90 0.52
CA PHE A 87 -11.33 8.47 -0.03
C PHE A 87 -12.58 7.61 0.22
N PRO A 88 -12.52 6.27 0.05
CA PRO A 88 -13.68 5.42 0.30
C PRO A 88 -14.16 5.51 1.76
N LEU A 89 -13.22 5.54 2.72
CA LEU A 89 -13.55 5.66 4.15
C LEU A 89 -14.17 7.03 4.46
N VAL A 90 -13.63 8.11 3.87
CA VAL A 90 -14.16 9.47 4.05
C VAL A 90 -15.59 9.57 3.52
N GLU A 91 -15.85 9.03 2.31
CA GLU A 91 -17.20 9.01 1.73
C GLU A 91 -18.17 8.19 2.57
N SER A 92 -17.76 7.03 3.12
CA SER A 92 -18.65 6.22 3.97
C SER A 92 -19.11 6.98 5.22
N VAL A 93 -18.27 7.84 5.79
CA VAL A 93 -18.64 8.70 6.93
C VAL A 93 -19.57 9.82 6.49
N ASN A 94 -19.36 10.38 5.29
CA ASN A 94 -20.16 11.47 4.76
C ASN A 94 -21.56 11.02 4.31
N GLU A 95 -21.70 9.83 3.73
CA GLU A 95 -22.99 9.24 3.33
C GLU A 95 -23.80 8.67 4.52
N SER A 96 -23.14 8.47 5.68
CA SER A 96 -23.79 7.98 6.91
C SER A 96 -24.40 9.10 7.78
N ASN A 97 -24.28 10.37 7.38
CA ASN A 97 -24.96 11.53 7.99
C ASN A 97 -26.09 12.04 7.09
#